data_AF-A0A507WFG5-F1
#
_entry.id   AF-A0A507WFG5-F1
#
_cell.length_a   1.000
_cell.length_b   1.000
_cell.length_c   1.000
_cell.angle_alpha   90.00
_cell.angle_beta   90.00
_cell.angle_gamma   90.00
#
_symmetry.space_group_name_H-M   'P 1'
#
loop_
_entity.id
_entity.type
_entity.pdbx_description
1 polymer ?
#
loop_
_entity_poly.entity_id
_entity_poly.type
_entity_poly.pdbx_seq_one_letter_code
_entity_poly.pdbx_strand_id
1 'polypeptide(L)'
;MNSGLRKILCAALVVLLGWFSLIIHAGEIYKWTDAQGRVHFGDQQQIEAVKPSKSVKVDIPIVKQKQLTVEEINTRIKMVDDMRAKTHAELDKPETMLEQPQGIAADLSKINPQCETLAKKVMNTPAGQSFKHLADQMNNLCKGLTYECRQYRKHPKDNECHFIQRVSGQAIVHTVTTD
;
A
#
# COMPACT_ATOMS: atom_id res chain seq x y z
N MET A 1 -21.83 -47.34 11.00
CA MET A 1 -22.07 -45.91 10.69
C MET A 1 -23.41 -45.79 9.99
N ASN A 2 -24.40 -45.14 10.60
CA ASN A 2 -25.80 -45.18 10.15
C ASN A 2 -25.99 -44.49 8.80
N SER A 3 -26.72 -45.14 7.88
CA SER A 3 -27.03 -44.64 6.54
C SER A 3 -27.80 -43.32 6.56
N GLY A 4 -28.56 -43.04 7.63
CA GLY A 4 -29.24 -41.76 7.85
C GLY A 4 -28.28 -40.58 8.03
N LEU A 5 -27.16 -40.78 8.74
CA LEU A 5 -26.20 -39.71 9.03
C LEU A 5 -25.48 -39.23 7.75
N ARG A 6 -25.21 -40.16 6.81
CA ARG A 6 -24.59 -39.84 5.52
C ARG A 6 -25.49 -38.96 4.64
N LYS A 7 -26.80 -39.19 4.64
CA LYS A 7 -27.76 -38.41 3.83
C LYS A 7 -27.89 -36.96 4.34
N ILE A 8 -27.89 -36.79 5.66
CA ILE A 8 -27.96 -35.45 6.28
C ILE A 8 -26.68 -34.66 5.99
N LEU A 9 -25.51 -35.30 6.07
CA LEU A 9 -24.23 -34.63 5.80
C LEU A 9 -24.13 -34.14 4.35
N CYS A 10 -24.56 -34.96 3.36
CA CYS A 10 -24.56 -34.56 1.96
C CYS A 10 -25.52 -33.40 1.68
N ALA A 11 -26.72 -33.42 2.28
CA ALA A 11 -27.69 -32.33 2.10
C ALA A 11 -27.17 -31.00 2.68
N ALA A 12 -26.56 -31.03 3.86
CA ALA A 12 -25.96 -29.85 4.48
C ALA A 12 -24.80 -29.27 3.66
N LEU A 13 -23.97 -30.13 3.06
CA LEU A 13 -22.85 -29.71 2.21
C LEU A 13 -23.33 -28.99 0.94
N VAL A 14 -24.39 -29.49 0.29
CA VAL A 14 -24.95 -28.87 -0.93
C VAL A 14 -25.54 -27.49 -0.63
N VAL A 15 -26.20 -27.32 0.52
CA VAL A 15 -26.73 -26.01 0.96
C VAL A 15 -25.59 -25.03 1.26
N LEU A 16 -24.53 -25.48 1.93
CA LEU A 16 -23.34 -24.66 2.20
C LEU A 16 -22.62 -24.20 0.93
N LEU A 17 -22.49 -25.08 -0.07
CA LEU A 17 -21.85 -24.75 -1.35
C LEU A 17 -22.71 -23.79 -2.19
N GLY A 18 -24.04 -23.87 -2.12
CA GLY A 18 -24.92 -22.93 -2.80
C GLY A 18 -24.84 -21.50 -2.26
N TRP A 19 -24.59 -21.34 -0.95
CA TRP A 19 -24.45 -20.01 -0.33
C TRP A 19 -23.14 -19.29 -0.65
N PHE A 20 -22.05 -20.03 -0.92
CA PHE A 20 -20.76 -19.41 -1.25
C PHE A 20 -20.74 -18.76 -2.64
N SER A 21 -21.62 -19.16 -3.57
CA SER A 21 -21.65 -18.62 -4.94
C SER A 21 -22.19 -17.20 -5.06
N LEU A 22 -22.75 -16.61 -3.99
CA LEU A 22 -23.35 -15.26 -4.02
C LEU A 22 -22.37 -14.12 -3.66
N ILE A 23 -21.12 -14.41 -3.30
CA ILE A 23 -20.20 -13.40 -2.73
C ILE A 23 -19.16 -12.90 -3.75
N ILE A 24 -19.06 -13.48 -4.95
CA ILE A 24 -18.10 -13.01 -5.97
C ILE A 24 -18.75 -11.91 -6.82
N HIS A 25 -18.91 -10.72 -6.25
CA HIS A 25 -19.08 -9.50 -7.05
C HIS A 25 -17.68 -9.07 -7.49
N ALA A 26 -17.31 -9.42 -8.72
CA ALA A 26 -16.13 -8.84 -9.36
C ALA A 26 -16.40 -7.34 -9.51
N GLY A 27 -15.84 -6.52 -8.61
CA GLY A 27 -15.90 -5.07 -8.73
C GLY A 27 -15.30 -4.64 -10.06
N GLU A 28 -16.10 -3.99 -10.90
CA GLU A 28 -15.60 -3.39 -12.13
C GLU A 28 -14.65 -2.24 -11.75
N ILE A 29 -13.35 -2.43 -11.99
CA ILE A 29 -12.38 -1.35 -11.80
C ILE A 29 -12.54 -0.38 -12.96
N TYR A 30 -13.11 0.80 -12.68
CA TYR A 30 -13.31 1.83 -13.68
C TYR A 30 -12.02 2.65 -13.89
N LYS A 31 -11.81 3.07 -15.14
CA LYS A 31 -10.72 3.95 -15.55
C LYS A 31 -11.29 5.33 -15.87
N TRP A 32 -10.80 6.38 -15.22
CA TRP A 32 -11.15 7.77 -15.56
C TRP A 32 -9.90 8.65 -15.69
N THR A 33 -10.06 9.79 -16.35
CA THR A 33 -8.99 10.78 -16.54
C THR A 33 -9.41 12.09 -15.88
N ASP A 34 -8.53 12.67 -15.06
CA ASP A 34 -8.81 13.95 -14.38
C ASP A 34 -8.65 15.16 -15.32
N ALA A 35 -9.00 16.36 -14.83
CA ALA A 35 -8.90 17.60 -15.60
C ALA A 35 -7.46 17.95 -16.03
N GLN A 36 -6.46 17.33 -15.40
CA GLN A 36 -5.05 17.49 -15.71
C GLN A 36 -4.52 16.41 -16.67
N GLY A 37 -5.39 15.50 -17.15
CA GLY A 37 -5.01 14.43 -18.07
C GLY A 37 -4.38 13.20 -17.41
N ARG A 38 -4.44 13.07 -16.09
CA ARG A 38 -3.90 11.91 -15.37
C ARG A 38 -4.95 10.81 -15.25
N VAL A 39 -4.51 9.58 -15.48
CA VAL A 39 -5.36 8.38 -15.45
C VAL A 39 -5.40 7.81 -14.03
N HIS A 40 -6.60 7.53 -13.55
CA HIS A 40 -6.86 6.93 -12.24
C HIS A 40 -7.68 5.64 -12.40
N PHE A 41 -7.49 4.70 -11.48
CA PHE A 41 -8.20 3.42 -11.42
C PHE A 41 -8.77 3.23 -10.01
N GLY A 42 -10.02 2.77 -9.91
CA GLY A 42 -10.64 2.50 -8.63
C GLY A 42 -12.15 2.31 -8.72
N ASP A 43 -12.75 1.97 -7.59
CA ASP A 43 -14.19 1.94 -7.43
C ASP A 43 -14.69 3.38 -7.53
N GLN A 44 -15.28 3.72 -8.67
CA GLN A 44 -15.86 5.03 -8.88
C GLN A 44 -16.93 5.23 -7.81
N GLN A 45 -16.61 6.00 -6.75
CA GLN A 45 -17.65 6.53 -5.87
C GLN A 45 -18.64 7.24 -6.78
N GLN A 46 -19.87 6.74 -6.82
CA GLN A 46 -20.98 7.42 -7.48
C GLN A 46 -21.05 8.80 -6.84
N ILE A 47 -20.40 9.79 -7.46
CA ILE A 47 -20.66 11.19 -7.19
C ILE A 47 -22.11 11.32 -7.61
N GLU A 48 -23.00 11.30 -6.61
CA GLU A 48 -24.44 11.46 -6.76
C GLU A 48 -24.69 12.47 -7.86
N ALA A 49 -25.49 12.05 -8.84
CA ALA A 49 -25.86 12.80 -10.03
C ALA A 49 -25.87 14.31 -9.75
N VAL A 50 -24.74 14.96 -10.01
CA VAL A 50 -24.67 16.41 -10.03
C VAL A 50 -25.64 16.78 -11.14
N LYS A 51 -26.80 17.30 -10.72
CA LYS A 51 -27.82 17.94 -11.57
C LYS A 51 -27.12 18.52 -12.79
N PRO A 52 -27.59 18.27 -14.03
CA PRO A 52 -26.87 18.62 -15.26
C PRO A 52 -26.33 20.03 -15.10
N SER A 53 -25.03 20.11 -14.80
CA SER A 53 -24.38 21.38 -14.55
C SER A 53 -24.48 22.10 -15.87
N LYS A 54 -25.08 23.29 -15.84
CA LYS A 54 -25.18 24.18 -17.01
C LYS A 54 -23.86 24.04 -17.76
N SER A 55 -23.92 23.66 -19.03
CA SER A 55 -22.75 23.53 -19.87
C SER A 55 -22.02 24.88 -19.88
N VAL A 56 -21.07 25.02 -18.97
CA VAL A 56 -20.09 26.08 -19.04
C VAL A 56 -19.28 25.68 -20.27
N LYS A 57 -19.51 26.40 -21.37
CA LYS A 57 -18.59 26.41 -22.50
C LYS A 57 -17.29 26.95 -21.93
N VAL A 58 -16.45 26.04 -21.45
CA VAL A 58 -15.06 26.34 -21.18
C VAL A 58 -14.47 26.45 -22.57
N ASP A 59 -14.30 27.69 -23.04
CA ASP A 59 -13.43 27.98 -24.16
C ASP A 59 -12.02 27.60 -23.70
N ILE A 60 -11.68 26.31 -23.85
CA ILE A 60 -10.31 25.84 -23.66
C ILE A 60 -9.53 26.55 -24.76
N PRO A 61 -8.63 27.50 -24.42
CA PRO A 61 -7.80 28.11 -25.44
C PRO A 61 -7.06 26.96 -26.10
N ILE A 62 -7.24 26.80 -27.41
CA ILE A 62 -6.47 25.85 -28.21
C ILE A 62 -5.02 26.33 -28.10
N VAL A 63 -4.31 25.81 -27.10
CA VAL A 63 -2.88 26.02 -26.96
C VAL A 63 -2.29 25.39 -28.21
N LYS A 64 -1.87 26.24 -29.15
CA LYS A 64 -1.14 25.80 -30.34
C LYS A 64 0.03 24.99 -29.83
N GLN A 65 -0.05 23.67 -29.93
CA GLN A 65 1.08 22.80 -29.64
C GLN A 65 2.20 23.28 -30.56
N LYS A 66 3.24 23.85 -29.96
CA LYS A 66 4.47 24.18 -30.67
C LYS A 66 4.92 22.88 -31.34
N GLN A 67 4.84 22.82 -32.66
CA GLN A 67 5.34 21.67 -33.40
C GLN A 67 6.84 21.63 -33.15
N LEU A 68 7.26 20.64 -32.35
CA LEU A 68 8.67 20.43 -32.09
C LEU A 68 9.33 19.99 -33.39
N THR A 69 10.48 20.57 -33.69
CA THR A 69 11.27 20.12 -34.83
C THR A 69 11.83 18.73 -34.55
N VAL A 70 12.16 17.99 -35.60
CA VAL A 70 12.79 16.65 -35.48
C VAL A 70 14.07 16.72 -34.65
N GLU A 71 14.82 17.82 -34.75
CA GLU A 71 16.00 18.11 -33.91
C GLU A 71 15.67 18.19 -32.42
N GLU A 72 14.60 18.92 -32.05
CA GLU A 72 14.17 19.07 -30.66
C GLU A 72 13.67 17.73 -30.09
N ILE A 73 13.02 16.91 -30.91
CA ILE A 73 12.55 15.56 -30.54
C ILE A 73 13.76 14.66 -30.25
N ASN A 74 14.73 14.61 -31.16
CA ASN A 74 15.93 13.78 -31.00
C ASN A 74 16.76 14.19 -29.76
N THR A 75 16.80 15.49 -29.45
CA THR A 75 17.48 16.01 -28.26
C THR A 75 16.79 15.54 -26.98
N ARG A 76 15.45 15.56 -26.95
CA ARG A 76 14.67 15.06 -25.80
C ARG A 76 14.84 13.56 -25.58
N ILE A 77 14.86 12.77 -26.66
CA ILE A 77 15.09 11.33 -26.58
C ILE A 77 16.45 11.04 -25.93
N LYS A 78 17.51 11.72 -26.40
CA LYS A 78 18.86 11.59 -25.80
C LYS A 78 18.90 11.97 -24.32
N MET A 79 18.18 13.01 -23.91
CA MET A 79 18.10 13.39 -22.49
C MET A 79 17.40 12.32 -21.65
N VAL A 80 16.35 11.69 -22.17
CA VAL A 80 15.66 10.60 -21.48
C VAL A 80 16.56 9.37 -21.36
N ASP A 81 17.29 9.03 -22.42
CA ASP A 81 18.23 7.90 -22.39
C ASP A 81 19.40 8.15 -21.43
N ASP A 82 19.94 9.38 -21.37
CA ASP A 82 21.01 9.75 -20.41
C ASP A 82 20.49 9.75 -18.97
N MET A 83 19.27 10.23 -18.72
CA MET A 83 18.65 10.12 -17.40
C MET A 83 18.45 8.65 -17.01
N ARG A 84 17.97 7.82 -17.94
CA ARG A 84 17.78 6.39 -17.69
C ARG A 84 19.10 5.68 -17.40
N ALA A 85 20.15 5.99 -18.16
CA ALA A 85 21.49 5.47 -17.93
C ALA A 85 22.04 5.89 -16.56
N LYS A 86 21.84 7.15 -16.15
CA LYS A 86 22.21 7.63 -14.80
C LYS A 86 21.43 6.92 -13.70
N THR A 87 20.11 6.75 -13.86
CA THR A 87 19.29 6.02 -12.89
C THR A 87 19.73 4.56 -12.75
N HIS A 88 20.04 3.88 -13.85
CA HIS A 88 20.57 2.50 -13.79
C HIS A 88 21.96 2.44 -13.16
N ALA A 89 22.86 3.38 -13.48
CA ALA A 89 24.17 3.46 -12.86
C ALA A 89 24.10 3.76 -11.35
N GLU A 90 23.04 4.43 -10.90
CA GLU A 90 22.78 4.69 -9.48
C GLU A 90 22.10 3.53 -8.76
N LEU A 91 21.30 2.72 -9.47
CA LEU A 91 20.75 1.45 -8.97
C LEU A 91 21.81 0.35 -8.87
N ASP A 92 22.82 0.36 -9.74
CA ASP A 92 23.93 -0.60 -9.72
C ASP A 92 25.08 -0.17 -8.78
N LYS A 93 25.00 1.02 -8.16
CA LYS A 93 25.83 1.26 -6.98
C LYS A 93 25.40 0.22 -5.93
N PRO A 94 26.32 -0.58 -5.39
CA PRO A 94 25.98 -1.44 -4.25
C PRO A 94 25.35 -0.51 -3.23
N GLU A 95 24.09 -0.75 -2.89
CA GLU A 95 23.39 -0.04 -1.83
C GLU A 95 24.40 0.09 -0.71
N THR A 96 24.85 1.32 -0.46
CA THR A 96 25.71 1.61 0.68
C THR A 96 24.86 1.14 1.84
N MET A 97 25.14 -0.06 2.34
CA MET A 97 24.29 -0.78 3.28
C MET A 97 23.85 0.26 4.29
N LEU A 98 22.58 0.69 4.21
CA LEU A 98 22.04 1.72 5.08
C LEU A 98 22.43 1.27 6.46
N GLU A 99 23.29 2.06 7.10
CA GLU A 99 23.97 1.70 8.34
C GLU A 99 22.90 1.08 9.24
N GLN A 100 23.08 -0.20 9.54
CA GLN A 100 22.06 -0.98 10.21
C GLN A 100 21.63 -0.18 11.43
N PRO A 101 20.36 0.24 11.52
CA PRO A 101 19.93 1.13 12.58
C PRO A 101 20.32 0.45 13.89
N GLN A 102 21.16 1.12 14.68
CA GLN A 102 21.69 0.61 15.95
C GLN A 102 20.60 0.65 17.04
N GLY A 103 19.39 0.24 16.69
CA GLY A 103 18.30 0.05 17.63
C GLY A 103 18.68 -1.06 18.59
N ILE A 104 18.72 -0.74 19.88
CA ILE A 104 18.77 -1.74 20.93
C ILE A 104 17.45 -2.51 20.84
N ALA A 105 17.53 -3.84 20.65
CA ALA A 105 16.37 -4.70 20.63
C ALA A 105 15.54 -4.42 21.90
N ALA A 106 14.29 -4.00 21.70
CA ALA A 106 13.45 -3.63 22.82
C ALA A 106 13.14 -4.86 23.67
N ASP A 107 13.45 -4.80 24.96
CA ASP A 107 13.04 -5.81 25.92
C ASP A 107 11.52 -5.67 26.18
N LEU A 108 10.72 -6.44 25.44
CA LEU A 108 9.26 -6.43 25.52
C LEU A 108 8.71 -6.71 26.92
N SER A 109 9.50 -7.32 27.81
CA SER A 109 9.08 -7.58 29.19
C SER A 109 9.06 -6.33 30.06
N LYS A 110 9.82 -5.29 29.70
CA LYS A 110 9.88 -4.00 30.42
C LYS A 110 8.86 -2.99 29.90
N ILE A 111 8.07 -3.40 28.92
CA ILE A 111 7.18 -2.56 28.17
C ILE A 111 5.75 -2.81 28.67
N ASN A 112 4.90 -1.79 28.62
CA ASN A 112 3.50 -1.91 29.02
C ASN A 112 2.86 -3.13 28.29
N PRO A 113 2.16 -4.04 29.00
CA PRO A 113 1.56 -5.25 28.39
C PRO A 113 0.58 -4.93 27.25
N GLN A 114 -0.01 -3.73 27.23
CA GLN A 114 -0.82 -3.27 26.11
C GLN A 114 0.00 -3.08 24.82
N CYS A 115 1.24 -2.60 24.97
CA CYS A 115 2.17 -2.43 23.86
C CYS A 115 2.66 -3.78 23.32
N GLU A 116 2.90 -4.76 24.19
CA GLU A 116 3.21 -6.13 23.76
C GLU A 116 2.05 -6.73 22.95
N THR A 117 0.81 -6.49 23.40
CA THR A 117 -0.39 -6.97 22.70
C THR A 117 -0.54 -6.32 21.32
N LEU A 118 -0.32 -5.00 21.23
CA LEU A 118 -0.36 -4.27 19.95
C LEU A 118 0.76 -4.72 19.01
N ALA A 119 1.97 -4.87 19.54
CA ALA A 119 3.12 -5.41 18.82
C ALA A 119 2.81 -6.78 18.20
N LYS A 120 2.23 -7.70 18.99
CA LYS A 120 1.78 -9.01 18.49
C LYS A 120 0.69 -8.89 17.42
N LYS A 121 -0.25 -7.95 17.53
CA LYS A 121 -1.28 -7.73 16.52
C LYS A 121 -0.70 -7.23 15.19
N VAL A 122 0.24 -6.29 15.24
CA VAL A 122 0.94 -5.79 14.03
C VAL A 122 1.69 -6.94 13.35
N MET A 123 2.48 -7.72 14.11
CA MET A 123 3.25 -8.86 13.59
C MET A 123 2.38 -9.96 12.97
N ASN A 124 1.16 -10.14 13.47
CA ASN A 124 0.22 -11.16 12.99
C ASN A 124 -0.81 -10.63 11.98
N THR A 125 -0.67 -9.37 11.52
CA THR A 125 -1.57 -8.84 10.48
C THR A 125 -1.29 -9.57 9.16
N PRO A 126 -2.32 -10.14 8.50
CA PRO A 126 -2.15 -10.84 7.22
C PRO A 126 -1.61 -9.93 6.10
N ALA A 127 -0.89 -10.52 5.13
CA ALA A 127 -0.49 -9.82 3.92
C ALA A 127 -1.68 -9.16 3.21
N GLY A 128 -1.45 -7.97 2.65
CA GLY A 128 -2.46 -7.19 1.93
C GLY A 128 -3.46 -6.47 2.84
N GLN A 129 -3.41 -6.66 4.17
CA GLN A 129 -4.19 -5.85 5.10
C GLN A 129 -3.36 -4.68 5.61
N SER A 130 -3.97 -3.49 5.66
CA SER A 130 -3.34 -2.33 6.27
C SER A 130 -3.24 -2.51 7.78
N PHE A 131 -2.04 -2.39 8.33
CA PHE A 131 -1.80 -2.34 9.79
C PHE A 131 -1.64 -0.91 10.30
N LYS A 132 -1.90 0.11 9.46
CA LYS A 132 -1.68 1.53 9.79
C LYS A 132 -2.37 1.94 11.09
N HIS A 133 -3.63 1.56 11.27
CA HIS A 133 -4.36 1.87 12.49
C HIS A 133 -3.71 1.28 13.75
N LEU A 134 -3.18 0.05 13.67
CA LEU A 134 -2.49 -0.60 14.79
C LEU A 134 -1.15 0.09 15.08
N ALA A 135 -0.42 0.50 14.04
CA ALA A 135 0.80 1.28 14.17
C ALA A 135 0.55 2.64 14.83
N ASP A 136 -0.52 3.34 14.44
CA ASP A 136 -0.92 4.63 15.03
C ASP A 136 -1.30 4.47 16.51
N GLN A 137 -2.09 3.43 16.84
CA GLN A 137 -2.42 3.11 18.24
C GLN A 137 -1.16 2.84 19.06
N MET A 138 -0.21 2.09 18.51
CA MET A 138 1.04 1.78 19.16
C MET A 138 1.91 3.04 19.35
N ASN A 139 2.04 3.90 18.34
CA ASN A 139 2.79 5.16 18.48
C ASN A 139 2.21 6.07 19.57
N ASN A 140 0.89 6.07 19.74
CA ASN A 140 0.20 6.86 20.75
C ASN A 140 0.36 6.28 22.17
N LEU A 141 0.25 4.96 22.32
CA LEU A 141 0.26 4.28 23.62
C LEU A 141 1.67 3.92 24.11
N CYS A 142 2.61 3.72 23.20
CA CYS A 142 3.91 3.13 23.45
C CYS A 142 5.02 4.15 23.16
N LYS A 143 5.04 5.24 23.94
CA LYS A 143 6.04 6.30 23.79
C LYS A 143 7.46 5.73 23.90
N GLY A 144 8.29 6.01 22.90
CA GLY A 144 9.67 5.53 22.85
C GLY A 144 9.85 4.13 22.26
N LEU A 145 8.77 3.48 21.83
CA LEU A 145 8.84 2.27 21.00
C LEU A 145 8.51 2.60 19.57
N THR A 146 9.29 2.04 18.65
CA THR A 146 8.96 2.07 17.24
C THR A 146 9.18 0.72 16.60
N TYR A 147 8.59 0.54 15.44
CA TYR A 147 8.61 -0.70 14.68
C TYR A 147 9.38 -0.44 13.40
N GLU A 148 10.44 -1.21 13.19
CA GLU A 148 11.34 -1.05 12.07
C GLU A 148 11.46 -2.37 11.30
N CYS A 149 11.29 -2.30 9.99
CA CYS A 149 11.35 -3.44 9.09
C CYS A 149 12.59 -3.32 8.20
N ARG A 150 13.41 -4.37 8.14
CA ARG A 150 14.66 -4.37 7.36
C ARG A 150 14.43 -4.53 5.87
N GLN A 151 13.35 -5.18 5.46
CA GLN A 151 13.04 -5.40 4.06
C GLN A 151 11.59 -5.04 3.73
N TYR A 152 11.40 -4.59 2.50
CA TYR A 152 10.10 -4.21 1.96
C TYR A 152 9.55 -5.36 1.10
N ARG A 153 8.99 -6.38 1.75
CA ARG A 153 8.08 -7.34 1.10
C ARG A 153 6.65 -7.10 1.57
N LYS A 154 5.69 -7.72 0.87
CA LYS A 154 4.25 -7.52 1.03
C LYS A 154 3.70 -7.89 2.43
N HIS A 155 4.52 -8.43 3.35
CA HIS A 155 4.07 -8.93 4.67
C HIS A 155 5.07 -8.59 5.80
N PRO A 156 4.61 -8.06 6.98
CA PRO A 156 5.47 -7.76 8.13
C PRO A 156 6.25 -8.95 8.71
N LYS A 157 5.61 -10.12 8.81
CA LYS A 157 6.24 -11.40 9.20
C LYS A 157 7.42 -11.82 8.30
N ASP A 158 7.41 -11.43 7.03
CA ASP A 158 8.47 -11.76 6.07
C ASP A 158 9.56 -10.67 6.00
N ASN A 159 9.38 -9.55 6.71
CA ASN A 159 10.19 -8.34 6.61
C ASN A 159 11.21 -8.19 7.74
N GLU A 160 11.40 -9.24 8.56
CA GLU A 160 12.28 -9.24 9.74
C GLU A 160 12.10 -7.96 10.56
N CYS A 161 10.84 -7.63 10.87
CA CYS A 161 10.57 -6.41 11.60
C CYS A 161 10.85 -6.61 13.09
N HIS A 162 11.53 -5.64 13.68
CA HIS A 162 11.91 -5.64 15.08
C HIS A 162 11.35 -4.42 15.80
N PHE A 163 10.99 -4.61 17.06
CA PHE A 163 10.70 -3.50 17.96
C PHE A 163 12.00 -2.95 18.50
N ILE A 164 12.21 -1.65 18.29
CA ILE A 164 13.39 -0.96 18.78
C ILE A 164 12.96 0.11 19.78
N GLN A 165 13.75 0.26 20.84
CA GLN A 165 13.57 1.32 21.81
C GLN A 165 14.31 2.57 21.32
N ARG A 166 13.59 3.68 21.18
CA ARG A 166 14.18 4.96 20.80
C ARG A 166 14.94 5.55 21.97
N VAL A 167 16.24 5.76 21.79
CA VAL A 167 17.12 6.30 22.82
C VAL A 167 17.14 7.84 22.80
N SER A 168 16.62 8.48 21.75
CA SER A 168 16.50 9.94 21.66
C SER A 168 15.16 10.30 21.02
N GLY A 169 14.58 11.45 21.37
CA GLY A 169 13.27 11.93 20.89
C GLY A 169 13.16 12.18 19.37
N GLN A 170 14.01 11.58 18.55
CA GLN A 170 13.93 11.65 17.10
C GLN A 170 12.88 10.71 16.55
N ALA A 171 11.99 11.29 15.77
CA ALA A 171 10.96 10.61 15.02
C ALA A 171 11.53 9.96 13.75
N ILE A 172 12.18 8.80 13.86
CA ILE A 172 12.37 7.90 12.71
C ILE A 172 11.01 7.29 12.34
N VAL A 173 10.22 8.04 11.58
CA VAL A 173 9.02 7.53 10.93
C VAL A 173 9.47 7.08 9.54
N HIS A 174 9.92 5.84 9.41
CA HIS A 174 9.78 5.18 8.10
C HIS A 174 8.31 4.77 7.98
N THR A 175 7.45 5.74 7.67
CA THR A 175 6.10 5.44 7.20
C THR A 175 6.29 4.76 5.87
N VAL A 176 6.26 3.43 5.90
CA VAL A 176 6.16 2.64 4.68
C VAL A 176 4.78 2.93 4.13
N THR A 177 4.70 3.77 3.10
CA THR A 177 3.59 3.76 2.16
C THR A 177 3.53 2.35 1.59
N THR A 178 2.60 1.56 2.09
CA THR A 178 2.16 0.34 1.43
C THR A 178 1.40 0.79 0.18
N ASP A 179 1.84 0.35 -1.00
CA ASP A 179 1.04 0.41 -2.24
C ASP A 179 -0.33 -0.28 -2.04
#